data_AF-A0A076MQS0-F1
#
_entry.id   AF-A0A076MQS0-F1
#
_cell.length_a   1.000
_cell.length_b   1.000
_cell.length_c   1.000
_cell.angle_alpha   90.00
_cell.angle_beta   90.00
_cell.angle_gamma   90.00
#
_symmetry.space_group_name_H-M   'P 1'
#
loop_
_entity.id
_entity.type
_entity.pdbx_description
1 polymer ?
#
loop_
_entity_poly.entity_id
_entity_poly.type
_entity_poly.pdbx_seq_one_letter_code
_entity_poly.pdbx_strand_id
1 'polypeptide(L)'
;MALLEILPRSGIVDARFLAPASEIARALGGELAHGAFWTSLDQTLLGWAEGLAIAMAAGIVVGSVPVLRSLTASTIEFLRPIPSVALIPLVMLIYGSEPESALVLVVYASFWQVLVQVLYGVADVDSVVRDTARSYRFSRWAIVRTVIWPTALPYVVTGFRLAAAVALILEITAELIIGVPAGRCQTRRHGGP
;
A
#
# COMPACT_ATOMS: atom_id res chain seq x y z
N MET A 1 15.10 -29.99 -7.11
CA MET A 1 15.34 -30.59 -5.78
C MET A 1 16.68 -31.31 -5.72
N ALA A 2 16.88 -32.44 -6.42
CA ALA A 2 18.16 -33.17 -6.39
C ALA A 2 19.38 -32.37 -6.87
N LEU A 3 19.23 -31.55 -7.93
CA LEU A 3 20.34 -30.72 -8.46
C LEU A 3 20.85 -29.68 -7.45
N LEU A 4 19.94 -29.10 -6.65
CA LEU A 4 20.24 -28.09 -5.62
C LEU A 4 20.86 -28.67 -4.35
N GLU A 5 20.80 -29.99 -4.17
CA GLU A 5 21.40 -30.68 -3.03
C GLU A 5 22.74 -31.34 -3.41
N ILE A 6 22.92 -31.71 -4.68
CA ILE A 6 24.12 -32.38 -5.19
C ILE A 6 25.23 -31.38 -5.56
N LEU A 7 24.89 -30.23 -6.15
CA LEU A 7 25.87 -29.21 -6.59
C LEU A 7 26.66 -28.52 -5.46
N PRO A 8 26.06 -28.16 -4.30
CA PRO A 8 26.82 -27.58 -3.19
C PRO A 8 27.63 -28.64 -2.44
N ARG A 9 27.13 -29.89 -2.39
CA ARG A 9 27.82 -31.01 -1.72
C ARG A 9 29.04 -31.51 -2.51
N SER A 10 29.11 -31.27 -3.81
CA SER A 10 30.24 -31.69 -4.65
C SER A 10 31.43 -30.72 -4.62
N GLY A 11 31.37 -29.61 -3.87
CA GLY A 11 32.48 -28.68 -3.68
C GLY A 11 32.84 -27.82 -4.91
N ILE A 12 32.00 -27.82 -5.95
CA ILE A 12 32.22 -27.07 -7.20
C ILE A 12 31.72 -25.62 -7.08
N VAL A 13 30.77 -25.34 -6.18
CA VAL A 13 30.21 -24.02 -5.90
C VAL A 13 30.16 -23.81 -4.38
N ASP A 14 30.77 -22.75 -3.88
CA ASP A 14 30.77 -22.38 -2.45
C ASP A 14 29.33 -22.36 -1.89
N ALA A 15 29.10 -22.99 -0.73
CA ALA A 15 27.82 -22.96 -0.01
C ALA A 15 27.35 -21.53 0.37
N ARG A 16 28.24 -20.54 0.24
CA ARG A 16 27.95 -19.11 0.36
C ARG A 16 27.10 -18.55 -0.79
N PHE A 17 27.11 -19.20 -1.96
CA PHE A 17 26.34 -18.80 -3.13
C PHE A 17 25.06 -19.63 -3.33
N LEU A 18 25.05 -20.91 -2.91
CA LEU A 18 23.89 -21.80 -3.02
C LEU A 18 23.76 -22.67 -1.75
N ALA A 19 22.97 -22.20 -0.79
CA ALA A 19 22.61 -23.00 0.39
C ALA A 19 21.85 -24.28 -0.05
N PRO A 20 22.17 -25.46 0.52
CA PRO A 20 21.43 -26.68 0.25
C PRO A 20 19.93 -26.51 0.49
N ALA A 21 19.08 -27.06 -0.38
CA ALA A 21 17.62 -26.96 -0.25
C ALA A 21 17.11 -27.48 1.11
N SER A 22 17.80 -28.45 1.71
CA SER A 22 17.50 -29.01 3.04
C SER A 22 17.90 -28.10 4.21
N GLU A 23 18.83 -27.15 4.02
CA GLU A 23 19.12 -26.09 4.99
C GLU A 23 18.09 -24.96 4.91
N ILE A 24 17.71 -24.55 3.70
CA ILE A 24 16.63 -23.57 3.49
C ILE A 24 15.32 -24.09 4.10
N ALA A 25 14.97 -25.35 3.84
CA ALA A 25 13.76 -25.96 4.39
C ALA A 25 13.79 -26.07 5.92
N ARG A 26 14.95 -26.41 6.52
CA ARG A 26 15.10 -26.44 7.98
C ARG A 26 15.06 -25.06 8.61
N ALA A 27 15.71 -24.06 7.99
CA ALA A 27 15.67 -22.68 8.44
C ALA A 27 14.25 -22.10 8.36
N LEU A 28 13.53 -22.33 7.25
CA LEU A 28 12.12 -21.95 7.12
C LEU A 28 11.23 -22.67 8.15
N GLY A 29 11.41 -23.97 8.34
CA GLY A 29 10.66 -24.74 9.35
C GLY A 29 10.94 -24.24 10.77
N GLY A 30 12.20 -23.86 11.05
CA GLY A 30 12.59 -23.18 12.27
C GLY A 30 11.84 -21.86 12.41
N GLU A 31 11.98 -20.94 11.46
CA GLU A 31 11.40 -19.59 11.52
C GLU A 31 9.87 -19.62 11.67
N LEU A 32 9.18 -20.51 10.95
CA LEU A 32 7.72 -20.69 11.07
C LEU A 32 7.28 -21.22 12.44
N ALA A 33 8.14 -21.96 13.14
CA ALA A 33 7.90 -22.42 14.50
C ALA A 33 8.19 -21.35 15.57
N HIS A 34 8.92 -20.28 15.22
CA HIS A 34 9.21 -19.18 16.14
C HIS A 34 8.08 -18.15 16.13
N GLY A 35 7.56 -17.81 17.30
CA GLY A 35 6.50 -16.79 17.45
C GLY A 35 6.91 -15.38 17.01
N ALA A 36 8.22 -15.10 16.98
CA ALA A 36 8.76 -13.83 16.50
C ALA A 36 8.40 -13.57 15.03
N PHE A 37 8.43 -14.59 14.17
CA PHE A 37 8.06 -14.47 12.76
C PHE A 37 6.61 -14.01 12.60
N TRP A 38 5.68 -14.67 13.29
CA TRP A 38 4.25 -14.34 13.23
C TRP A 38 3.96 -12.95 13.78
N THR A 39 4.66 -12.56 14.85
CA THR A 39 4.55 -11.20 15.42
C THR A 39 5.02 -10.14 14.42
N SER A 40 6.11 -10.41 13.69
CA SER A 40 6.59 -9.51 12.64
C SER A 40 5.62 -9.43 11.47
N LEU A 41 5.14 -10.59 11.00
CA LEU A 41 4.16 -10.68 9.91
C LEU A 41 2.87 -9.92 10.23
N ASP A 42 2.32 -10.11 11.43
CA ASP A 42 1.11 -9.42 11.88
C ASP A 42 1.32 -7.91 11.88
N GLN A 43 2.49 -7.45 12.34
CA GLN A 43 2.80 -6.03 12.33
C GLN A 43 2.89 -5.49 10.91
N THR A 44 3.63 -6.11 10.00
CA THR A 44 3.71 -5.67 8.60
C THR A 44 2.33 -5.61 7.96
N LEU A 45 1.49 -6.62 8.20
CA LEU A 45 0.11 -6.66 7.69
C LEU A 45 -0.76 -5.55 8.28
N LEU A 46 -0.62 -5.24 9.57
CA LEU A 46 -1.35 -4.13 10.21
C LEU A 46 -0.94 -2.78 9.65
N GLY A 47 0.36 -2.49 9.53
CA GLY A 47 0.85 -1.23 8.96
C GLY A 47 0.42 -1.04 7.50
N TRP A 48 0.55 -2.10 6.70
CA TRP A 48 0.03 -2.15 5.35
C TRP A 48 -1.48 -1.87 5.28
N ALA A 49 -2.28 -2.54 6.11
CA ALA A 49 -3.73 -2.41 6.10
C ALA A 49 -4.19 -1.01 6.56
N GLU A 50 -3.57 -0.47 7.62
CA GLU A 50 -3.83 0.87 8.14
C GLU A 50 -3.51 1.94 7.09
N GLY A 51 -2.32 1.88 6.50
CA GLY A 51 -1.90 2.83 5.47
C GLY A 51 -2.79 2.76 4.22
N LEU A 52 -3.14 1.54 3.79
CA LEU A 52 -4.05 1.33 2.67
C LEU A 52 -5.45 1.87 2.98
N ALA A 53 -5.98 1.64 4.18
CA ALA A 53 -7.30 2.15 4.58
C ALA A 53 -7.36 3.68 4.59
N ILE A 54 -6.33 4.34 5.13
CA ILE A 54 -6.21 5.81 5.13
C ILE A 54 -6.15 6.34 3.69
N ALA A 55 -5.29 5.75 2.86
CA ALA A 55 -5.17 6.13 1.46
C ALA A 55 -6.46 5.93 0.67
N MET A 56 -7.17 4.83 0.90
CA MET A 56 -8.45 4.53 0.29
C MET A 56 -9.49 5.60 0.65
N ALA A 57 -9.63 5.89 1.94
CA ALA A 57 -10.56 6.91 2.41
C ALA A 57 -10.25 8.29 1.82
N ALA A 58 -8.99 8.71 1.88
CA ALA A 58 -8.55 10.00 1.35
C ALA A 58 -8.74 10.09 -0.18
N GLY A 59 -8.32 9.07 -0.92
CA GLY A 59 -8.40 9.04 -2.39
C GLY A 59 -9.85 9.05 -2.89
N ILE A 60 -10.74 8.28 -2.25
CA ILE A 60 -12.18 8.29 -2.55
C ILE A 60 -12.78 9.66 -2.27
N VAL A 61 -12.51 10.26 -1.11
CA VAL A 61 -13.10 11.55 -0.72
C VAL A 61 -12.64 12.66 -1.67
N VAL A 62 -11.33 12.75 -1.94
CA VAL A 62 -10.78 13.78 -2.84
C VAL A 62 -11.25 13.56 -4.28
N GLY A 63 -11.29 12.31 -4.75
CA GLY A 63 -11.70 11.99 -6.13
C GLY A 63 -13.19 12.15 -6.39
N SER A 64 -14.04 11.92 -5.38
CA SER A 64 -15.51 11.96 -5.53
C SER A 64 -16.10 13.35 -5.33
N VAL A 65 -15.43 14.23 -4.58
CA VAL A 65 -15.95 15.57 -4.25
C VAL A 65 -15.42 16.59 -5.27
N PRO A 66 -16.29 17.19 -6.12
CA PRO A 66 -15.85 18.08 -7.20
C PRO A 66 -15.07 19.30 -6.72
N VAL A 67 -15.44 19.86 -5.56
CA VAL A 67 -14.77 21.02 -4.95
C VAL A 67 -13.34 20.66 -4.54
N LEU A 68 -13.16 19.56 -3.82
CA LEU A 68 -11.83 19.07 -3.42
C LEU A 68 -10.99 18.81 -4.66
N ARG A 69 -11.54 18.09 -5.65
CA ARG A 69 -10.86 17.82 -6.92
C ARG A 69 -10.37 19.11 -7.60
N SER A 70 -11.18 20.17 -7.65
CA SER A 70 -10.76 21.44 -8.25
C SER A 70 -9.67 22.16 -7.44
N LEU A 71 -9.75 22.10 -6.11
CA LEU A 71 -8.77 22.75 -5.22
C LEU A 71 -7.43 22.02 -5.23
N THR A 72 -7.46 20.69 -5.28
CA THR A 72 -6.26 19.85 -5.25
C THR A 72 -5.69 19.59 -6.65
N ALA A 73 -6.33 20.05 -7.73
CA ALA A 73 -5.92 19.75 -9.10
C ALA A 73 -4.45 20.10 -9.36
N SER A 74 -4.03 21.32 -9.03
CA SER A 74 -2.65 21.78 -9.20
C SER A 74 -1.65 20.98 -8.34
N THR A 75 -2.01 20.70 -7.08
CA THR A 75 -1.20 19.87 -6.18
C THR A 75 -1.04 18.45 -6.72
N ILE A 76 -2.13 17.85 -7.21
CA ILE A 76 -2.12 16.51 -7.79
C ILE A 76 -1.22 16.47 -9.02
N GLU A 77 -1.33 17.44 -9.93
CA GLU A 77 -0.48 17.50 -11.13
C GLU A 77 1.01 17.62 -10.80
N PHE A 78 1.36 18.37 -9.75
CA PHE A 78 2.74 18.53 -9.32
C PHE A 78 3.31 17.33 -8.54
N LEU A 79 2.51 16.70 -7.67
CA LEU A 79 2.99 15.61 -6.81
C LEU A 79 2.95 14.24 -7.51
N ARG A 80 2.01 14.03 -8.44
CA ARG A 80 1.81 12.74 -9.12
C ARG A 80 3.06 12.17 -9.80
N PRO A 81 3.97 12.97 -10.42
CA PRO A 81 5.19 12.46 -11.02
C PRO A 81 6.24 11.99 -10.01
N ILE A 82 6.13 12.37 -8.74
CA ILE A 82 7.15 12.08 -7.72
C ILE A 82 6.98 10.63 -7.25
N PRO A 83 7.96 9.74 -7.53
CA PRO A 83 7.87 8.36 -7.09
C PRO A 83 7.99 8.28 -5.56
N SER A 84 7.15 7.48 -4.92
CA SER A 84 7.14 7.29 -3.46
C SER A 84 8.50 6.81 -2.91
N VAL A 85 9.23 6.01 -3.69
CA VAL A 85 10.56 5.51 -3.33
C VAL A 85 11.57 6.66 -3.14
N ALA A 86 11.44 7.75 -3.89
CA ALA A 86 12.30 8.93 -3.73
C ALA A 86 12.03 9.70 -2.42
N LEU A 87 10.88 9.46 -1.77
CA LEU A 87 10.55 10.06 -0.49
C LEU A 87 11.14 9.32 0.71
N ILE A 88 11.65 8.10 0.53
CA ILE A 88 12.19 7.27 1.63
C ILE A 88 13.21 8.05 2.47
N PRO A 89 14.26 8.68 1.89
CA PRO A 89 15.25 9.39 2.68
C PRO A 89 14.67 10.61 3.41
N LEU A 90 13.73 11.31 2.78
CA LEU A 90 13.07 12.49 3.36
C LEU A 90 12.21 12.10 4.56
N VAL A 91 11.40 11.06 4.42
CA VAL A 91 10.54 10.57 5.49
C VAL A 91 11.38 10.01 6.64
N MET A 92 12.46 9.28 6.33
CA MET A 92 13.42 8.81 7.32
C MET A 92 14.11 9.97 8.07
N LEU A 93 14.40 11.08 7.40
CA LEU A 93 14.97 12.26 8.05
C LEU A 93 13.98 12.92 9.05
N ILE A 94 12.69 12.93 8.72
CA ILE A 94 11.66 13.58 9.52
C ILE A 94 11.20 12.69 10.69
N TYR A 95 10.95 11.42 10.42
CA TYR A 95 10.34 10.47 11.37
C TYR A 95 11.37 9.50 11.98
N GLY A 96 12.59 9.42 11.45
CA GLY A 96 13.59 8.44 11.89
C GLY A 96 13.24 7.02 11.46
N SER A 97 13.82 6.04 12.17
CA SER A 97 13.53 4.61 12.00
C SER A 97 12.32 4.15 12.81
N GLU A 98 11.24 4.94 12.75
CA GLU A 98 9.99 4.67 13.45
C GLU A 98 8.92 4.10 12.49
N PRO A 99 7.91 3.36 12.99
CA PRO A 99 6.82 2.81 12.17
C PRO A 99 6.04 3.86 11.37
N GLU A 100 5.97 5.11 11.85
CA GLU A 100 5.33 6.21 11.14
C GLU A 100 5.96 6.48 9.78
N SER A 101 7.26 6.21 9.62
CA SER A 101 7.97 6.41 8.36
C SER A 101 7.42 5.52 7.25
N ALA A 102 7.23 4.23 7.53
CA ALA A 102 6.66 3.26 6.59
C ALA A 102 5.20 3.62 6.27
N LEU A 103 4.41 3.96 7.30
CA LEU A 103 3.01 4.34 7.14
C LEU A 103 2.82 5.54 6.19
N VAL A 104 3.61 6.60 6.34
CA VAL A 104 3.53 7.79 5.47
C VAL A 104 3.83 7.42 4.01
N LEU A 105 4.84 6.57 3.77
CA LEU A 105 5.22 6.12 2.43
C LEU A 105 4.12 5.27 1.79
N VAL A 106 3.55 4.33 2.56
CA VAL A 106 2.44 3.49 2.11
C VAL A 106 1.22 4.33 1.78
N VAL A 107 0.84 5.26 2.66
CA VAL A 107 -0.30 6.16 2.44
C VAL A 107 -0.08 6.96 1.17
N TYR A 108 1.09 7.58 1.01
CA TYR A 108 1.41 8.40 -0.16
C TYR A 108 1.32 7.60 -1.47
N ALA A 109 1.96 6.43 -1.52
CA ALA A 109 1.99 5.62 -2.74
C ALA A 109 0.60 5.07 -3.12
N SER A 110 -0.13 4.60 -2.12
CA SER A 110 -1.47 4.02 -2.29
C SER A 110 -2.48 5.08 -2.67
N PHE A 111 -2.37 6.28 -2.09
CA PHE A 111 -3.29 7.38 -2.33
C PHE A 111 -3.39 7.70 -3.82
N TRP A 112 -2.27 7.75 -4.53
CA TRP A 112 -2.26 8.04 -5.97
C TRP A 112 -2.96 6.96 -6.79
N GLN A 113 -2.75 5.68 -6.46
CA GLN A 113 -3.40 4.57 -7.16
C GLN A 113 -4.92 4.62 -7.00
N VAL A 114 -5.40 4.88 -5.78
CA VAL A 114 -6.84 4.98 -5.50
C VAL A 114 -7.43 6.22 -6.15
N LEU A 115 -6.82 7.38 -5.93
CA LEU A 115 -7.31 8.67 -6.42
C LEU A 115 -7.49 8.63 -7.94
N VAL A 116 -6.48 8.15 -8.67
CA VAL A 116 -6.52 8.07 -10.13
C VAL A 116 -7.67 7.18 -10.61
N GLN A 117 -7.86 6.02 -9.97
CA GLN A 117 -8.94 5.12 -10.34
C GLN A 117 -10.32 5.69 -10.02
N VAL A 118 -10.49 6.35 -8.87
CA VAL A 118 -11.73 7.06 -8.53
C VAL A 118 -12.03 8.16 -9.55
N LEU A 119 -11.02 8.94 -9.94
CA LEU A 119 -11.18 10.00 -10.93
C LEU A 119 -11.61 9.45 -12.30
N TYR A 120 -11.07 8.30 -12.71
CA TYR A 120 -11.51 7.61 -13.92
C TYR A 120 -12.95 7.11 -13.78
N GLY A 121 -13.31 6.45 -12.68
CA GLY A 121 -14.68 5.94 -12.48
C GLY A 121 -15.74 7.03 -12.44
N VAL A 122 -15.41 8.22 -11.90
CA VAL A 122 -16.31 9.38 -11.92
C VAL A 122 -16.42 9.98 -13.33
N ALA A 123 -15.33 9.98 -14.11
CA ALA A 123 -15.31 10.50 -15.47
C ALA A 123 -15.96 9.57 -16.51
N ASP A 124 -15.98 8.26 -16.24
CA ASP A 124 -16.57 7.21 -17.09
C ASP A 124 -18.10 7.19 -17.09
N VAL A 125 -18.73 7.96 -16.20
CA VAL A 125 -20.19 8.09 -16.15
C VAL A 125 -20.72 8.67 -17.46
N ASP A 126 -21.56 7.90 -18.15
CA ASP A 126 -22.21 8.29 -19.40
C ASP A 126 -22.93 9.65 -19.24
N SER A 127 -22.55 10.60 -20.10
CA SER A 127 -23.13 11.94 -20.14
C SER A 127 -24.64 11.90 -20.39
N VAL A 128 -25.12 10.94 -21.19
CA VAL A 128 -26.54 10.74 -21.47
C VAL A 128 -27.30 10.34 -20.21
N VAL A 129 -26.74 9.42 -19.42
CA VAL A 129 -27.36 9.00 -18.14
C VAL A 129 -27.40 10.17 -17.15
N ARG A 130 -26.32 10.96 -17.11
CA ARG A 130 -26.23 12.15 -16.24
C ARG A 130 -27.20 13.25 -16.65
N ASP A 131 -27.35 13.53 -17.93
CA ASP A 131 -28.24 14.56 -18.47
C ASP A 131 -29.71 14.12 -18.41
N THR A 132 -29.97 12.84 -18.57
CA THR A 132 -31.30 12.25 -18.33
C THR A 132 -31.69 12.43 -16.86
N ALA A 133 -30.85 12.02 -15.91
CA ALA A 133 -31.16 12.18 -14.48
C ALA A 133 -31.40 13.66 -14.09
N ARG A 134 -30.67 14.59 -14.71
CA ARG A 134 -30.87 16.03 -14.54
C ARG A 134 -32.21 16.50 -15.12
N SER A 135 -32.60 15.99 -16.28
CA SER A 135 -33.90 16.28 -16.92
C SER A 135 -35.09 15.80 -16.09
N TYR A 136 -34.94 14.65 -15.42
CA TYR A 136 -35.90 14.13 -14.44
C TYR A 136 -35.86 14.83 -13.07
N ARG A 137 -35.10 15.93 -12.94
CA ARG A 137 -34.96 16.75 -11.71
C ARG A 137 -34.48 15.97 -10.48
N PHE A 138 -33.64 14.95 -10.67
CA PHE A 138 -33.05 14.24 -9.53
C PHE A 138 -32.20 15.21 -8.68
N SER A 139 -32.22 15.01 -7.37
CA SER A 139 -31.34 15.75 -6.46
C SER A 139 -29.88 15.39 -6.71
N ARG A 140 -28.94 16.30 -6.41
CA ARG A 140 -27.49 16.05 -6.60
C ARG A 140 -27.03 14.78 -5.87
N TRP A 141 -27.58 14.52 -4.69
CA TRP A 141 -27.27 13.32 -3.92
C TRP A 141 -27.83 12.04 -4.55
N ALA A 142 -29.05 12.09 -5.11
CA ALA A 142 -29.63 10.96 -5.83
C ALA A 142 -28.81 10.60 -7.07
N ILE A 143 -28.30 11.59 -7.81
CA ILE A 143 -27.41 11.35 -8.96
C ILE A 143 -26.10 10.69 -8.50
N VAL A 144 -25.49 11.19 -7.41
CA VAL A 144 -24.24 10.62 -6.88
C VAL A 144 -24.42 9.16 -6.48
N ARG A 145 -25.48 8.83 -5.72
CA ARG A 145 -25.69 7.46 -5.22
C ARG A 145 -26.18 6.48 -6.27
N THR A 146 -27.06 6.90 -7.18
CA THR A 146 -27.75 6.00 -8.12
C THR A 146 -27.04 5.89 -9.46
N VAL A 147 -26.21 6.87 -9.84
CA VAL A 147 -25.52 6.89 -11.12
C VAL A 147 -24.01 6.81 -10.94
N ILE A 148 -23.42 7.72 -10.15
CA ILE A 148 -21.95 7.86 -10.10
C ILE A 148 -21.32 6.71 -9.30
N TRP A 149 -21.81 6.42 -8.10
CA TRP A 149 -21.28 5.37 -7.24
C TRP A 149 -21.27 3.96 -7.86
N PRO A 150 -22.35 3.47 -8.51
CA PRO A 150 -22.32 2.15 -9.14
C PRO A 150 -21.31 2.07 -10.30
N THR A 151 -21.17 3.12 -11.11
CA THR A 151 -20.15 3.17 -12.17
C THR A 151 -18.74 3.28 -11.60
N ALA A 152 -18.54 4.04 -10.52
CA ALA A 152 -17.22 4.20 -9.90
C ALA A 152 -16.77 2.97 -9.09
N LEU A 153 -17.69 2.14 -8.60
CA LEU A 153 -17.38 0.96 -7.76
C LEU A 153 -16.35 -0.01 -8.38
N PRO A 154 -16.47 -0.47 -9.64
CA PRO A 154 -15.48 -1.34 -10.26
C PRO A 154 -14.09 -0.69 -10.35
N TYR A 155 -14.04 0.63 -10.55
CA TYR A 155 -12.79 1.38 -10.54
C TYR A 155 -12.19 1.47 -9.13
N VAL A 156 -13.00 1.69 -8.09
CA VAL A 156 -12.55 1.67 -6.69
C VAL A 156 -11.96 0.31 -6.33
N VAL A 157 -12.58 -0.79 -6.75
CA VAL A 157 -12.04 -2.15 -6.53
C VAL A 157 -10.72 -2.35 -7.27
N THR A 158 -10.62 -1.84 -8.49
CA THR A 158 -9.36 -1.86 -9.26
C THR A 158 -8.28 -1.05 -8.57
N GLY A 159 -8.63 0.14 -8.07
CA GLY A 159 -7.75 1.01 -7.28
C GLY A 159 -7.28 0.35 -6.00
N PHE A 160 -8.18 -0.29 -5.25
CA PHE A 160 -7.85 -1.08 -4.07
C PHE A 160 -6.83 -2.17 -4.41
N ARG A 161 -7.06 -2.97 -5.46
CA ARG A 161 -6.15 -4.06 -5.84
C ARG A 161 -4.76 -3.55 -6.22
N LEU A 162 -4.68 -2.47 -6.98
CA LEU A 162 -3.39 -1.87 -7.38
C LEU A 162 -2.67 -1.25 -6.18
N ALA A 163 -3.40 -0.49 -5.37
CA ALA A 163 -2.89 0.14 -4.16
C ALA A 163 -2.40 -0.91 -3.16
N ALA A 164 -3.17 -1.95 -2.91
CA ALA A 164 -2.83 -3.07 -2.04
C ALA A 164 -1.48 -3.71 -2.40
N ALA A 165 -1.26 -3.99 -3.68
CA ALA A 165 0.00 -4.57 -4.16
C ALA A 165 1.19 -3.62 -3.96
N VAL A 166 1.04 -2.35 -4.36
CA VAL A 166 2.11 -1.35 -4.25
C VAL A 166 2.42 -1.01 -2.78
N ALA A 167 1.38 -0.89 -1.95
CA ALA A 167 1.47 -0.68 -0.51
C ALA A 167 2.31 -1.77 0.15
N LEU A 168 2.04 -3.04 -0.17
CA LEU A 168 2.72 -4.16 0.47
C LEU A 168 4.21 -4.20 0.07
N ILE A 169 4.50 -3.95 -1.21
CA ILE A 169 5.88 -3.87 -1.70
C ILE A 169 6.63 -2.75 -0.96
N LEU A 170 6.01 -1.59 -0.78
CA LEU A 170 6.63 -0.45 -0.10
C LEU A 170 6.77 -0.63 1.40
N GLU A 171 5.78 -1.22 2.08
CA GLU A 171 5.87 -1.51 3.53
C GLU A 171 7.09 -2.42 3.78
N ILE A 172 7.20 -3.53 3.04
CA ILE A 172 8.34 -4.45 3.16
C ILE A 172 9.65 -3.74 2.79
N THR A 173 9.65 -2.94 1.72
CA THR A 173 10.86 -2.19 1.32
C THR A 173 11.28 -1.19 2.39
N ALA A 174 10.33 -0.50 3.00
CA ALA A 174 10.59 0.47 4.07
C ALA A 174 11.17 -0.24 5.30
N GLU A 175 10.57 -1.36 5.73
CA GLU A 175 11.11 -2.18 6.84
C GLU A 175 12.55 -2.64 6.56
N LEU A 176 12.83 -3.11 5.34
CA LEU A 176 14.17 -3.57 4.95
C LEU A 176 15.22 -2.46 4.87
N ILE A 177 14.85 -1.27 4.37
CA ILE A 177 15.79 -0.15 4.17
C ILE A 177 16.00 0.66 5.45
N ILE A 178 14.91 0.95 6.16
CA ILE A 178 14.91 1.81 7.34
C ILE A 178 15.37 1.02 8.57
N GLY A 179 15.28 -0.31 8.52
CA GLY A 179 15.65 -1.20 9.61
C GLY A 179 14.71 -1.07 10.80
N VAL A 180 13.46 -0.66 10.57
CA VAL A 180 12.43 -0.61 11.62
C VAL A 180 12.26 -2.03 12.14
N PRO A 181 12.59 -2.31 13.41
CA PRO A 181 12.30 -3.61 13.98
C PRO A 181 10.78 -3.79 13.92
N ALA A 182 10.30 -4.98 13.56
CA ALA A 182 8.89 -5.34 13.70
C ALA A 182 8.50 -5.44 15.19
N GLY A 183 8.65 -4.34 15.92
CA GLY A 183 8.55 -4.18 17.35
C GLY A 183 7.75 -2.94 17.72
N ARG A 184 6.57 -2.74 17.12
CA ARG A 184 5.57 -1.76 17.58
C ARG A 184 5.19 -1.96 19.07
N CYS A 185 5.43 -3.16 19.62
CA CYS A 185 5.20 -3.47 21.04
C CYS A 185 6.38 -3.20 21.99
N GLN A 186 7.57 -2.81 21.52
CA GLN A 186 8.71 -2.57 22.43
C GLN A 186 8.77 -1.11 22.93
N THR A 187 8.38 -0.13 22.11
CA THR A 187 8.53 1.31 22.44
C THR A 187 7.55 1.81 23.50
N ARG A 188 6.46 1.09 23.80
CA ARG A 188 5.55 1.44 24.92
C ARG A 188 5.94 0.89 26.30
N ARG A 189 7.01 0.08 26.42
CA ARG A 189 7.44 -0.48 27.72
C ARG A 189 8.65 0.19 28.36
N HIS A 190 9.31 1.15 27.70
CA HIS A 190 10.45 1.88 28.29
C HIS A 190 10.14 3.37 28.59
N GLY A 191 8.87 3.70 28.81
CA GLY A 191 8.42 5.02 29.25
C GLY A 191 7.99 5.07 30.72
N GLY A 192 8.96 4.99 31.63
CA GLY A 192 8.92 5.60 32.98
C GLY A 192 8.75 4.67 34.19
N PRO A 193 9.02 5.17 35.41
CA PRO A 193 9.71 6.42 35.77
C PRO A 193 11.23 6.29 35.92
#